data_AF-A0A9W7J5G1-F1
#
_entry.id   AF-A0A9W7J5G1-F1
#
_cell.length_a   1.000
_cell.length_b   1.000
_cell.length_c   1.000
_cell.angle_alpha   90.00
_cell.angle_beta   90.00
_cell.angle_gamma   90.00
#
_symmetry.space_group_name_H-M   'P 1'
#
loop_
_entity.id
_entity.type
_entity.pdbx_description
1 polymer ?
#
loop_
_entity_poly.entity_id
_entity_poly.type
_entity_poly.pdbx_seq_one_letter_code
_entity_poly.pdbx_strand_id
1 'polypeptide(L)'
;MNKRCMESAGAVEFLASIVSDFDSMVADEALNTLYNLQLSVTALKNLIARNGDFVVSLTRVMRRGSYESRAYALFFLQSMLEIADPMQLIGLTPELFVELIRVLHDKISQQASKATLKLLVTISPWGRNRIKAAEAGAVPVLIDMLLSHRRTCEIILMVLHELCRCAEGQSELLIHGAGLAVVSKKILRVSRVAHQRAVRILWSISKFCATPNVLQEMVQLGIVAKLCLVIQAECGDNTKEKAREVLKLHARVWMNSPCIPSNLLSYYPS
;
A
#
# COMPACT_ATOMS: atom_id res chain seq x y z
N MET A 1 12.89 6.54 -35.12
CA MET A 1 11.73 7.46 -35.12
C MET A 1 11.90 8.43 -33.95
N ASN A 2 11.92 9.74 -34.21
CA ASN A 2 12.36 10.74 -33.23
C ASN A 2 11.24 11.04 -32.21
N LYS A 3 11.31 10.44 -31.01
CA LYS A 3 10.25 10.51 -29.98
C LYS A 3 9.81 11.93 -29.63
N ARG A 4 10.76 12.88 -29.59
CA ARG A 4 10.47 14.30 -29.35
C ARG A 4 9.64 14.96 -30.46
N CYS A 5 9.78 14.51 -31.72
CA CYS A 5 9.00 15.04 -32.84
C CYS A 5 7.53 14.59 -32.79
N MET A 6 7.24 13.40 -32.24
CA MET A 6 5.86 12.92 -32.09
C MET A 6 5.13 13.63 -30.95
N GLU A 7 5.82 13.92 -29.84
CA GLU A 7 5.26 14.74 -28.75
C GLU A 7 4.88 16.15 -29.24
N SER A 8 5.70 16.76 -30.12
CA SER A 8 5.42 18.09 -30.69
C SER A 8 4.34 18.09 -31.79
N ALA A 9 3.90 16.93 -32.28
CA ALA A 9 2.99 16.80 -33.42
C ALA A 9 1.52 16.54 -33.05
N GLY A 10 1.15 16.65 -31.77
CA GLY A 10 -0.23 16.39 -31.31
C GLY A 10 -0.61 14.90 -31.24
N ALA A 11 0.34 14.00 -31.48
CA ALA A 11 0.09 12.55 -31.49
C ALA A 11 -0.30 12.02 -30.11
N VAL A 12 0.26 12.61 -29.05
CA VAL A 12 -0.02 12.25 -27.66
C VAL A 12 -1.47 12.57 -27.31
N GLU A 13 -1.94 13.76 -27.67
CA GLU A 13 -3.31 14.22 -27.45
C GLU A 13 -4.32 13.39 -28.24
N PHE A 14 -4.00 13.07 -29.50
CA PHE A 14 -4.84 12.23 -30.34
C PHE A 14 -4.98 10.81 -29.75
N LEU A 15 -3.87 10.15 -29.41
CA LEU A 15 -3.89 8.83 -28.78
C LEU A 15 -4.62 8.85 -27.43
N ALA A 16 -4.42 9.89 -26.61
CA ALA A 16 -5.13 10.06 -25.35
C ALA A 16 -6.65 10.25 -25.54
N SER A 17 -7.07 10.95 -26.60
CA SER A 17 -8.50 11.06 -26.94
C SER A 17 -9.09 9.72 -27.35
N ILE A 18 -8.36 8.90 -28.12
CA ILE A 18 -8.81 7.55 -28.50
C ILE A 18 -8.96 6.66 -27.28
N VAL A 19 -8.00 6.69 -26.35
CA VAL A 19 -8.07 5.91 -25.10
C VAL A 19 -9.24 6.37 -24.22
N SER A 20 -9.63 7.65 -24.34
CA SER A 20 -10.79 8.20 -23.62
C SER A 20 -12.12 7.89 -24.29
N ASP A 21 -12.11 7.66 -25.61
CA ASP A 21 -13.26 7.24 -26.40
C ASP A 21 -13.46 5.71 -26.29
N PHE A 22 -14.36 5.34 -25.38
CA PHE A 22 -14.49 4.01 -24.84
C PHE A 22 -14.97 2.95 -25.85
N ASP A 23 -15.72 3.34 -26.89
CA ASP A 23 -16.25 2.40 -27.90
C ASP A 23 -15.25 2.12 -29.03
N SER A 24 -14.07 2.73 -28.95
CA SER A 24 -13.02 2.51 -29.92
C SER A 24 -12.41 1.12 -29.77
N MET A 25 -12.62 0.26 -30.78
CA MET A 25 -11.93 -1.04 -30.89
C MET A 25 -10.40 -0.90 -30.87
N VAL A 26 -9.87 0.32 -31.08
CA VAL A 26 -8.44 0.62 -31.10
C VAL A 26 -7.92 1.28 -29.82
N ALA A 27 -8.73 1.37 -28.75
CA ALA A 27 -8.31 1.97 -27.48
C ALA A 27 -7.11 1.23 -26.85
N ASP A 28 -7.09 -0.09 -26.91
CA ASP A 28 -6.00 -0.92 -26.41
C ASP A 28 -4.70 -0.69 -27.19
N GLU A 29 -4.79 -0.63 -28.52
CA GLU A 29 -3.63 -0.36 -29.40
C GLU A 29 -3.11 1.07 -29.21
N ALA A 30 -4.02 2.04 -29.05
CA ALA A 30 -3.67 3.42 -28.75
C ALA A 30 -2.94 3.55 -27.42
N LEU A 31 -3.39 2.83 -26.37
CA LEU A 31 -2.74 2.80 -25.07
C LEU A 31 -1.36 2.14 -25.14
N ASN A 32 -1.24 1.01 -25.84
CA ASN A 32 0.05 0.35 -26.05
C ASN A 32 1.04 1.27 -26.79
N THR A 33 0.58 1.93 -27.85
CA THR A 33 1.37 2.93 -28.58
C THR A 33 1.80 4.06 -27.66
N LEU A 34 0.86 4.64 -26.90
CA LEU A 34 1.12 5.74 -25.98
C LEU A 34 2.15 5.37 -24.89
N TYR A 35 2.07 4.14 -24.35
CA TYR A 35 3.05 3.64 -23.39
C TYR A 35 4.44 3.49 -24.02
N ASN A 36 4.53 2.96 -25.23
CA ASN A 36 5.80 2.74 -25.94
C ASN A 36 6.48 4.03 -26.41
N LEU A 37 5.74 5.14 -26.50
CA LEU A 37 6.32 6.46 -26.79
C LEU A 37 7.27 6.95 -25.69
N GLN A 38 7.15 6.43 -24.45
CA GLN A 38 7.96 6.83 -23.29
C GLN A 38 7.94 8.35 -23.09
N LEU A 39 6.75 8.86 -22.79
CA LEU A 39 6.48 10.29 -22.74
C LEU A 39 7.40 11.04 -21.77
N SER A 40 7.76 12.26 -22.16
CA SER A 40 8.45 13.21 -21.29
C SER A 40 7.60 13.57 -20.06
N VAL A 41 8.27 13.99 -18.97
CA VAL A 41 7.61 14.46 -17.75
C VAL A 41 6.61 15.58 -18.07
N THR A 42 6.95 16.48 -18.99
CA THR A 42 6.06 17.57 -19.44
C THR A 42 4.80 17.04 -20.12
N ALA A 43 4.94 16.07 -21.04
CA ALA A 43 3.81 15.46 -21.71
C ALA A 43 2.88 14.71 -20.73
N LEU A 44 3.46 13.97 -19.78
CA LEU A 44 2.69 13.33 -18.70
C LEU A 44 1.96 14.35 -17.84
N LYS A 45 2.62 15.46 -17.44
CA LYS A 45 1.97 16.53 -16.67
C LYS A 45 0.80 17.17 -17.43
N ASN A 46 0.95 17.40 -18.73
CA ASN A 46 -0.12 17.94 -19.56
C ASN A 46 -1.33 16.99 -19.62
N LEU A 47 -1.11 15.67 -19.67
CA LEU A 47 -2.18 14.67 -19.63
C LEU A 47 -2.89 14.65 -18.26
N ILE A 48 -2.16 14.80 -17.15
CA ILE A 48 -2.77 14.84 -15.80
C ILE A 48 -3.54 16.15 -15.58
N ALA A 49 -2.99 17.28 -16.07
CA ALA A 49 -3.54 18.62 -15.89
C ALA A 49 -4.91 18.84 -16.54
N ARG A 50 -5.33 17.97 -17.47
CA ARG A 50 -6.70 17.92 -18.01
C ARG A 50 -7.67 17.27 -17.00
N ASN A 51 -7.61 17.71 -15.74
CA ASN A 51 -8.53 17.44 -14.63
C ASN A 51 -8.91 15.97 -14.36
N GLY A 52 -7.98 15.03 -14.53
CA GLY A 52 -8.21 13.64 -14.10
C GLY A 52 -9.09 12.80 -15.04
N ASP A 53 -9.63 13.37 -16.12
CA ASP A 53 -10.41 12.64 -17.13
C ASP A 53 -9.62 11.46 -17.68
N PHE A 54 -8.31 11.65 -17.90
CA PHE A 54 -7.46 10.57 -18.39
C PHE A 54 -7.19 9.48 -17.35
N VAL A 55 -7.07 9.83 -16.06
CA VAL A 55 -6.96 8.84 -14.98
C VAL A 55 -8.25 8.00 -14.90
N VAL A 56 -9.42 8.63 -15.08
CA VAL A 56 -10.70 7.94 -15.17
C VAL A 56 -10.76 7.02 -16.39
N SER A 57 -10.29 7.47 -17.56
CA SER A 57 -10.19 6.64 -18.77
C SER A 57 -9.31 5.41 -18.54
N LEU A 58 -8.11 5.58 -17.96
CA LEU A 58 -7.22 4.46 -17.64
C LEU A 58 -7.83 3.52 -16.59
N THR A 59 -8.51 4.06 -15.58
CA THR A 59 -9.26 3.26 -14.59
C THR A 59 -10.35 2.42 -15.28
N ARG A 60 -11.02 2.98 -16.29
CA ARG A 60 -12.02 2.26 -17.09
C ARG A 60 -11.40 1.15 -17.93
N VAL A 61 -10.22 1.37 -18.52
CA VAL A 61 -9.44 0.31 -19.20
C VAL A 61 -9.06 -0.79 -18.21
N MET A 62 -8.62 -0.43 -16.99
CA MET A 62 -8.29 -1.41 -15.94
C MET A 62 -9.48 -2.30 -15.56
N ARG A 63 -10.72 -1.81 -15.69
CA ARG A 63 -11.95 -2.53 -15.35
C ARG A 63 -12.38 -3.56 -16.40
N ARG A 64 -12.20 -3.25 -17.69
CA ARG A 64 -12.81 -4.00 -18.80
C ARG A 64 -11.80 -4.60 -19.77
N GLY A 65 -10.58 -4.08 -19.82
CA GLY A 65 -9.55 -4.49 -20.76
C GLY A 65 -9.02 -5.90 -20.51
N SER A 66 -8.25 -6.41 -21.48
CA SER A 66 -7.49 -7.65 -21.32
C SER A 66 -6.45 -7.52 -20.20
N TYR A 67 -5.89 -8.63 -19.72
CA TYR A 67 -4.80 -8.57 -18.73
C TYR A 67 -3.61 -7.72 -19.20
N GLU A 68 -3.32 -7.72 -20.49
CA GLU A 68 -2.28 -6.89 -21.11
C GLU A 68 -2.65 -5.40 -21.08
N SER A 69 -3.84 -5.04 -21.57
CA SER A 69 -4.33 -3.65 -21.58
C SER A 69 -4.44 -3.07 -20.17
N ARG A 70 -4.88 -3.89 -19.20
CA ARG A 70 -4.92 -3.52 -17.77
C ARG A 70 -3.52 -3.27 -17.21
N ALA A 71 -2.53 -4.08 -17.60
CA ALA A 71 -1.14 -3.89 -17.17
C ALA A 71 -0.55 -2.61 -17.78
N TYR A 72 -0.78 -2.34 -19.07
CA TYR A 72 -0.34 -1.09 -19.70
C TYR A 72 -1.00 0.13 -19.08
N ALA A 73 -2.31 0.08 -18.80
CA ALA A 73 -3.03 1.15 -18.12
C ALA A 73 -2.43 1.43 -16.73
N LEU A 74 -2.14 0.38 -15.98
CA LEU A 74 -1.48 0.48 -14.67
C LEU A 74 -0.09 1.11 -14.77
N PHE A 75 0.76 0.67 -15.70
CA PHE A 75 2.11 1.22 -15.84
C PHE A 75 2.07 2.68 -16.25
N PHE A 76 1.14 3.04 -17.13
CA PHE A 76 0.93 4.43 -17.53
C PHE A 76 0.43 5.30 -16.36
N LEU A 77 -0.57 4.80 -15.60
CA LEU A 77 -1.04 5.45 -14.36
C LEU A 77 0.09 5.63 -13.35
N GLN A 78 0.96 4.63 -13.19
CA GLN A 78 2.10 4.73 -12.29
C GLN A 78 3.04 5.87 -12.73
N SER A 79 3.42 5.93 -14.01
CA SER A 79 4.27 7.01 -14.53
C SER A 79 3.66 8.39 -14.36
N MET A 80 2.33 8.51 -14.51
CA MET A 80 1.62 9.78 -14.28
C MET A 80 1.59 10.17 -12.81
N LEU A 81 1.16 9.26 -11.93
CA LEU A 81 0.91 9.57 -10.52
C LEU A 81 2.20 9.70 -9.69
N GLU A 82 3.33 9.16 -10.17
CA GLU A 82 4.65 9.39 -9.58
C GLU A 82 5.13 10.85 -9.68
N ILE A 83 4.65 11.60 -10.69
CA ILE A 83 5.04 13.00 -10.92
C ILE A 83 3.89 13.99 -10.68
N ALA A 84 2.73 13.49 -10.27
CA ALA A 84 1.53 14.29 -10.07
C ALA A 84 1.68 15.23 -8.86
N ASP A 85 1.12 16.43 -9.00
CA ASP A 85 1.12 17.40 -7.91
C ASP A 85 0.12 16.97 -6.81
N PRO A 86 0.33 17.40 -5.55
CA PRO A 86 -0.56 17.13 -4.42
C PRO A 86 -2.07 17.24 -4.71
N MET A 87 -2.47 18.29 -5.44
CA MET A 87 -3.88 18.54 -5.74
C MET A 87 -4.51 17.44 -6.59
N GLN A 88 -3.73 16.86 -7.52
CA GLN A 88 -4.15 15.77 -8.40
C GLN A 88 -4.26 14.46 -7.62
N LEU A 89 -3.37 14.23 -6.66
CA LEU A 89 -3.39 13.03 -5.82
C LEU A 89 -4.55 13.00 -4.82
N ILE A 90 -5.01 14.16 -4.35
CA ILE A 90 -6.17 14.26 -3.44
C ILE A 90 -7.48 13.90 -4.18
N GLY A 91 -7.55 14.16 -5.48
CA GLY A 91 -8.72 14.00 -6.33
C GLY A 91 -8.97 12.59 -6.89
N LEU A 92 -8.15 11.59 -6.55
CA LEU A 92 -8.30 10.23 -7.08
C LEU A 92 -9.64 9.60 -6.69
N THR A 93 -10.32 8.94 -7.63
CA THR A 93 -11.67 8.39 -7.39
C THR A 93 -11.62 7.03 -6.67
N PRO A 94 -12.67 6.63 -5.93
CA PRO A 94 -12.73 5.31 -5.29
C PRO A 94 -12.57 4.14 -6.27
N GLU A 95 -13.07 4.29 -7.49
CA GLU A 95 -13.02 3.26 -8.54
C GLU A 95 -11.58 2.87 -8.89
N LEU A 96 -10.65 3.83 -8.87
CA LEU A 96 -9.24 3.54 -9.11
C LEU A 96 -8.70 2.54 -8.08
N PHE A 97 -9.04 2.73 -6.80
CA PHE A 97 -8.60 1.82 -5.74
C PHE A 97 -9.18 0.43 -5.91
N VAL A 98 -10.47 0.32 -6.26
CA VAL A 98 -11.11 -0.97 -6.57
C VAL A 98 -10.35 -1.70 -7.67
N GLU A 99 -10.04 -1.03 -8.79
CA GLU A 99 -9.32 -1.68 -9.89
C GLU A 99 -7.86 -1.99 -9.55
N LEU A 100 -7.18 -1.17 -8.76
CA LEU A 100 -5.83 -1.46 -8.25
C LEU A 100 -5.83 -2.75 -7.41
N ILE A 101 -6.78 -2.89 -6.47
CA ILE A 101 -6.89 -4.10 -5.64
C ILE A 101 -7.28 -5.30 -6.48
N ARG A 102 -8.12 -5.12 -7.50
CA ARG A 102 -8.45 -6.17 -8.47
C ARG A 102 -7.23 -6.66 -9.25
N VAL A 103 -6.28 -5.80 -9.61
CA VAL A 103 -5.01 -6.24 -10.23
C VAL A 103 -4.19 -7.12 -9.29
N LEU A 104 -4.15 -6.80 -7.99
CA LEU A 104 -3.47 -7.65 -6.99
C LEU A 104 -4.15 -9.00 -6.84
N HIS A 105 -5.49 -9.01 -6.78
CA HIS A 105 -6.30 -10.21 -6.66
C HIS A 105 -6.16 -11.13 -7.87
N ASP A 106 -6.27 -10.57 -9.09
CA ASP A 106 -6.23 -11.32 -10.35
C ASP A 106 -4.81 -11.83 -10.69
N LYS A 107 -3.78 -11.34 -9.98
CA LYS A 107 -2.38 -11.76 -10.14
C LYS A 107 -1.89 -11.67 -11.60
N ILE A 108 -2.29 -10.60 -12.31
CA ILE A 108 -1.99 -10.36 -13.73
C ILE A 108 -0.54 -10.68 -14.08
N SER A 109 0.41 -10.12 -13.32
CA SER A 109 1.82 -10.49 -13.38
C SER A 109 2.54 -10.00 -12.13
N GLN A 110 3.72 -10.56 -11.83
CA GLN A 110 4.56 -10.08 -10.72
C GLN A 110 4.98 -8.61 -10.89
N GLN A 111 5.17 -8.16 -12.15
CA GLN A 111 5.49 -6.77 -12.46
C GLN A 111 4.30 -5.86 -12.20
N ALA A 112 3.09 -6.25 -12.63
CA ALA A 112 1.87 -5.51 -12.35
C ALA A 112 1.61 -5.42 -10.83
N SER A 113 1.71 -6.53 -10.09
CA SER A 113 1.53 -6.49 -8.63
C SER A 113 2.54 -5.57 -7.95
N LYS A 114 3.81 -5.58 -8.36
CA LYS A 114 4.84 -4.69 -7.81
C LYS A 114 4.56 -3.22 -8.16
N ALA A 115 4.11 -2.94 -9.39
CA ALA A 115 3.70 -1.60 -9.84
C ALA A 115 2.52 -1.08 -9.02
N THR A 116 1.47 -1.89 -8.84
CA THR A 116 0.32 -1.55 -8.00
C THR A 116 0.73 -1.25 -6.56
N LEU A 117 1.58 -2.08 -5.95
CA LEU A 117 2.05 -1.83 -4.58
C LEU A 117 2.85 -0.53 -4.47
N LYS A 118 3.72 -0.22 -5.43
CA LYS A 118 4.44 1.06 -5.48
C LYS A 118 3.49 2.24 -5.61
N LEU A 119 2.50 2.12 -6.50
CA LEU A 119 1.51 3.16 -6.69
C LEU A 119 0.70 3.41 -5.41
N LEU A 120 0.28 2.34 -4.72
CA LEU A 120 -0.40 2.43 -3.42
C LEU A 120 0.48 3.12 -2.36
N VAL A 121 1.80 2.89 -2.34
CA VAL A 121 2.73 3.63 -1.46
C VAL A 121 2.74 5.12 -1.77
N THR A 122 2.66 5.51 -3.05
CA THR A 122 2.63 6.91 -3.47
C THR A 122 1.31 7.60 -3.10
N ILE A 123 0.17 6.92 -3.25
CA ILE A 123 -1.15 7.56 -3.15
C ILE A 123 -1.84 7.38 -1.78
N SER A 124 -1.48 6.39 -0.97
CA SER A 124 -2.09 6.16 0.36
C SER A 124 -1.69 7.15 1.47
N PRO A 125 -0.57 7.91 1.39
CA PRO A 125 -0.28 8.96 2.37
C PRO A 125 -1.33 10.09 2.42
N TRP A 126 -2.19 10.20 1.41
CA TRP A 126 -3.28 11.18 1.38
C TRP A 126 -4.49 10.66 2.16
N GLY A 127 -4.98 11.44 3.13
CA GLY A 127 -6.02 11.01 4.10
C GLY A 127 -7.29 10.42 3.47
N ARG A 128 -7.79 11.00 2.38
CA ARG A 128 -8.96 10.46 1.66
C ARG A 128 -8.65 9.17 0.89
N ASN A 129 -7.41 9.01 0.42
CA ASN A 129 -7.01 7.86 -0.39
C ASN A 129 -6.80 6.61 0.46
N ARG A 130 -6.24 6.72 1.67
CA ARG A 130 -6.13 5.56 2.57
C ARG A 130 -7.50 5.00 2.96
N ILE A 131 -8.51 5.85 3.15
CA ILE A 131 -9.89 5.41 3.44
C ILE A 131 -10.44 4.66 2.23
N LYS A 132 -10.40 5.25 1.03
CA LYS A 132 -10.83 4.59 -0.21
C LYS A 132 -10.12 3.26 -0.47
N ALA A 133 -8.82 3.18 -0.21
CA ALA A 133 -8.05 1.96 -0.35
C ALA A 133 -8.49 0.88 0.66
N ALA A 134 -8.75 1.25 1.91
CA ALA A 134 -9.27 0.32 2.91
C ALA A 134 -10.68 -0.17 2.52
N GLU A 135 -11.59 0.72 2.14
CA GLU A 135 -12.95 0.40 1.67
C GLU A 135 -12.95 -0.47 0.41
N ALA A 136 -11.94 -0.32 -0.46
CA ALA A 136 -11.74 -1.17 -1.63
C ALA A 136 -11.20 -2.58 -1.30
N GLY A 137 -11.07 -2.93 -0.02
CA GLY A 137 -10.60 -4.26 0.42
C GLY A 137 -9.09 -4.46 0.31
N ALA A 138 -8.29 -3.38 0.33
CA ALA A 138 -6.83 -3.52 0.21
C ALA A 138 -6.21 -4.32 1.36
N VAL A 139 -6.67 -4.12 2.60
CA VAL A 139 -6.07 -4.74 3.80
C VAL A 139 -6.08 -6.27 3.76
N PRO A 140 -7.22 -6.96 3.55
CA PRO A 140 -7.23 -8.43 3.48
C PRO A 140 -6.33 -8.96 2.35
N VAL A 141 -6.37 -8.35 1.16
CA VAL A 141 -5.52 -8.74 0.03
C VAL A 141 -4.03 -8.62 0.38
N LEU A 142 -3.63 -7.52 1.04
CA LEU A 142 -2.25 -7.31 1.47
C LEU A 142 -1.81 -8.34 2.53
N ILE A 143 -2.70 -8.72 3.45
CA ILE A 143 -2.41 -9.76 4.46
C ILE A 143 -2.18 -11.12 3.79
N ASP A 144 -3.03 -11.51 2.85
CA ASP A 144 -2.88 -12.76 2.08
C ASP A 144 -1.60 -12.80 1.24
N MET A 145 -1.23 -11.65 0.67
CA MET A 145 0.06 -11.51 -0.01
C MET A 145 1.23 -11.67 0.97
N LEU A 146 1.15 -11.19 2.22
CA LEU A 146 2.22 -11.39 3.23
C LEU A 146 2.38 -12.84 3.66
N LEU A 147 1.34 -13.67 3.54
CA LEU A 147 1.39 -15.12 3.81
C LEU A 147 2.16 -15.87 2.73
N SER A 148 2.04 -15.44 1.47
CA SER A 148 2.50 -16.19 0.29
C SER A 148 3.75 -15.60 -0.39
N HIS A 149 3.96 -14.27 -0.34
CA HIS A 149 4.96 -13.57 -1.15
C HIS A 149 6.05 -12.90 -0.29
N ARG A 150 7.25 -13.51 -0.27
CA ARG A 150 8.38 -12.99 0.53
C ARG A 150 9.06 -11.75 -0.06
N ARG A 151 9.12 -11.62 -1.39
CA ARG A 151 9.95 -10.61 -2.07
C ARG A 151 9.39 -9.18 -2.00
N THR A 152 8.08 -9.02 -1.80
CA THR A 152 7.40 -7.72 -1.74
C THR A 152 6.95 -7.35 -0.33
N CYS A 153 7.34 -8.12 0.70
CA CYS A 153 6.94 -7.92 2.09
C CYS A 153 7.18 -6.48 2.58
N GLU A 154 8.32 -5.87 2.21
CA GLU A 154 8.63 -4.49 2.60
C GLU A 154 7.61 -3.49 2.06
N ILE A 155 7.33 -3.53 0.76
CA ILE A 155 6.39 -2.61 0.10
C ILE A 155 4.97 -2.86 0.61
N ILE A 156 4.58 -4.12 0.79
CA ILE A 156 3.25 -4.46 1.35
C ILE A 156 3.09 -3.86 2.76
N LEU A 157 4.11 -3.98 3.62
CA LEU A 157 4.06 -3.37 4.96
C LEU A 157 4.07 -1.84 4.92
N MET A 158 4.68 -1.21 3.91
CA MET A 158 4.57 0.24 3.72
C MET A 158 3.14 0.66 3.40
N VAL A 159 2.45 -0.04 2.50
CA VAL A 159 1.04 0.23 2.18
C VAL A 159 0.18 -0.03 3.43
N LEU A 160 0.30 -1.20 4.05
CA LEU A 160 -0.48 -1.57 5.23
C LEU A 160 -0.29 -0.58 6.39
N HIS A 161 0.93 -0.07 6.59
CA HIS A 161 1.20 1.00 7.55
C HIS A 161 0.41 2.27 7.25
N GLU A 162 0.31 2.69 5.97
CA GLU A 162 -0.51 3.85 5.63
C GLU A 162 -2.00 3.58 5.83
N LEU A 163 -2.49 2.38 5.54
CA LEU A 163 -3.91 2.04 5.75
C LEU A 163 -4.27 1.98 7.24
N CYS A 164 -3.42 1.42 8.10
CA CYS A 164 -3.64 1.38 9.56
C CYS A 164 -3.49 2.75 10.27
N ARG A 165 -3.45 3.86 9.53
CA ARG A 165 -3.56 5.23 10.06
C ARG A 165 -4.99 5.78 10.00
N CYS A 166 -5.95 5.03 9.45
CA CYS A 166 -7.37 5.31 9.55
C CYS A 166 -8.11 4.14 10.24
N ALA A 167 -9.34 4.39 10.70
CA ALA A 167 -10.12 3.43 11.48
C ALA A 167 -10.53 2.21 10.63
N GLU A 168 -10.85 2.43 9.36
CA GLU A 168 -11.22 1.39 8.40
C GLU A 168 -10.08 0.39 8.22
N GLY A 169 -8.86 0.90 7.99
CA GLY A 169 -7.69 0.05 7.82
C GLY A 169 -7.26 -0.70 9.09
N GLN A 170 -7.53 -0.12 10.27
CA GLN A 170 -7.31 -0.81 11.56
C GLN A 170 -8.36 -1.91 11.79
N SER A 171 -9.63 -1.61 11.50
CA SER A 171 -10.74 -2.55 11.63
C SER A 171 -10.54 -3.77 10.73
N GLU A 172 -10.27 -3.54 9.44
CA GLU A 172 -10.03 -4.63 8.48
C GLU A 172 -8.83 -5.52 8.88
N LEU A 173 -7.77 -4.94 9.44
CA LEU A 173 -6.62 -5.70 9.92
C LEU A 173 -7.00 -6.64 11.08
N LEU A 174 -7.84 -6.18 12.00
CA LEU A 174 -8.28 -6.95 13.16
C LEU A 174 -9.36 -7.98 12.83
N ILE A 175 -10.23 -7.70 11.85
CA ILE A 175 -11.23 -8.66 11.35
C ILE A 175 -10.54 -9.84 10.65
N HIS A 176 -9.43 -9.58 9.96
CA HIS A 176 -8.68 -10.62 9.28
C HIS A 176 -7.94 -11.52 10.29
N GLY A 177 -8.32 -12.79 10.42
CA GLY A 177 -7.78 -13.70 11.46
C GLY A 177 -6.26 -13.94 11.45
N ALA A 178 -5.57 -13.58 10.35
CA ALA A 178 -4.11 -13.60 10.28
C ALA A 178 -3.42 -12.24 10.50
N GLY A 179 -4.15 -11.13 10.67
CA GLY A 179 -3.63 -9.76 10.58
C GLY A 179 -2.49 -9.46 11.56
N LEU A 180 -2.73 -9.60 12.86
CA LEU A 180 -1.69 -9.40 13.88
C LEU A 180 -0.56 -10.42 13.78
N ALA A 181 -0.90 -11.68 13.45
CA ALA A 181 0.06 -12.75 13.31
C ALA A 181 1.07 -12.47 12.19
N VAL A 182 0.60 -12.08 11.00
CA VAL A 182 1.49 -11.81 9.87
C VAL A 182 2.34 -10.59 10.10
N VAL A 183 1.79 -9.49 10.64
CA VAL A 183 2.54 -8.26 10.90
C VAL A 183 3.63 -8.52 11.92
N SER A 184 3.30 -9.16 13.05
CA SER A 184 4.28 -9.46 14.09
C SER A 184 5.37 -10.42 13.61
N LYS A 185 5.05 -11.35 12.71
CA LYS A 185 6.03 -12.29 12.13
C LYS A 185 7.09 -11.59 11.28
N LYS A 186 6.87 -10.36 10.80
CA LYS A 186 7.86 -9.62 10.00
C LYS A 186 8.86 -8.80 10.84
N ILE A 187 8.61 -8.63 12.14
CA ILE A 187 9.52 -7.96 13.06
C ILE A 187 10.85 -8.72 13.13
N LEU A 188 11.96 -8.02 12.86
CA LEU A 188 13.34 -8.53 12.92
C LEU A 188 13.66 -9.68 11.94
N ARG A 189 12.81 -9.93 10.93
CA ARG A 189 12.96 -11.08 10.01
C ARG A 189 13.06 -10.74 8.52
N VAL A 190 12.91 -9.48 8.14
CA VAL A 190 12.81 -9.08 6.72
C VAL A 190 13.85 -8.01 6.37
N SER A 191 13.57 -6.77 6.73
CA SER A 191 14.45 -5.62 6.48
C SER A 191 14.24 -4.58 7.58
N ARG A 192 15.15 -3.60 7.66
CA ARG A 192 15.01 -2.47 8.59
C ARG A 192 13.69 -1.73 8.37
N VAL A 193 13.33 -1.43 7.12
CA VAL A 193 12.07 -0.74 6.79
C VAL A 193 10.86 -1.58 7.16
N ALA A 194 10.85 -2.87 6.80
CA ALA A 194 9.76 -3.79 7.14
C ALA A 194 9.52 -3.87 8.65
N HIS A 195 10.60 -4.02 9.42
CA HIS A 195 10.55 -4.01 10.87
C HIS A 195 9.94 -2.72 11.42
N GLN A 196 10.40 -1.55 10.94
CA GLN A 196 9.87 -0.25 11.36
C GLN A 196 8.37 -0.11 11.08
N ARG A 197 7.93 -0.52 9.90
CA ARG A 197 6.51 -0.46 9.51
C ARG A 197 5.66 -1.42 10.35
N ALA A 198 6.13 -2.64 10.60
CA ALA A 198 5.43 -3.60 11.45
C ALA A 198 5.23 -3.09 12.88
N VAL A 199 6.28 -2.52 13.50
CA VAL A 199 6.18 -1.93 14.85
C VAL A 199 5.21 -0.75 14.87
N ARG A 200 5.21 0.10 13.84
CA ARG A 200 4.26 1.22 13.74
C ARG A 200 2.80 0.77 13.56
N ILE A 201 2.55 -0.29 12.81
CA ILE A 201 1.21 -0.89 12.68
C ILE A 201 0.74 -1.37 14.05
N LEU A 202 1.55 -2.17 14.75
CA LEU A 202 1.21 -2.67 16.08
C LEU A 202 1.03 -1.53 17.09
N TRP A 203 1.85 -0.48 17.02
CA TRP A 203 1.67 0.70 17.84
C TRP A 203 0.32 1.38 17.59
N SER A 204 -0.09 1.51 16.32
CA SER A 204 -1.39 2.09 15.95
C SER A 204 -2.53 1.27 16.57
N ILE A 205 -2.50 -0.06 16.40
CA ILE A 205 -3.51 -0.96 16.97
C ILE A 205 -3.52 -0.88 18.51
N SER A 206 -2.36 -0.95 19.16
CA SER A 206 -2.26 -0.87 20.61
C SER A 206 -2.75 0.48 21.16
N LYS A 207 -2.61 1.56 20.39
CA LYS A 207 -3.02 2.89 20.84
C LYS A 207 -4.51 3.15 20.65
N PHE A 208 -5.10 2.67 19.56
CA PHE A 208 -6.45 3.06 19.14
C PHE A 208 -7.48 1.92 19.17
N CYS A 209 -7.05 0.66 19.24
CA CYS A 209 -7.92 -0.52 19.10
C CYS A 209 -7.71 -1.59 20.19
N ALA A 210 -7.08 -1.23 21.32
CA ALA A 210 -6.71 -2.17 22.37
C ALA A 210 -7.89 -2.63 23.24
N THR A 211 -8.71 -3.53 22.71
CA THR A 211 -9.71 -4.26 23.50
C THR A 211 -9.05 -5.41 24.28
N PRO A 212 -9.67 -5.95 25.35
CA PRO A 212 -9.12 -7.10 26.08
C PRO A 212 -8.78 -8.30 25.17
N ASN A 213 -9.64 -8.58 24.18
CA ASN A 213 -9.44 -9.66 23.22
C ASN A 213 -8.21 -9.42 22.34
N VAL A 214 -8.04 -8.19 21.82
CA VAL A 214 -6.86 -7.82 21.03
C VAL A 214 -5.59 -7.96 21.88
N LEU A 215 -5.60 -7.45 23.11
CA LEU A 215 -4.44 -7.55 24.01
C LEU A 215 -4.08 -9.00 24.35
N GLN A 216 -5.08 -9.86 24.54
CA GLN A 216 -4.89 -11.29 24.77
C GLN A 216 -4.30 -11.99 23.54
N GLU A 217 -4.81 -11.69 22.35
CA GLU A 217 -4.29 -12.22 21.09
C GLU A 217 -2.83 -11.80 20.87
N MET A 218 -2.49 -10.54 21.14
CA MET A 218 -1.12 -10.03 21.06
C MET A 218 -0.15 -10.79 21.98
N VAL A 219 -0.59 -11.16 23.18
CA VAL A 219 0.17 -12.01 24.10
C VAL A 219 0.37 -13.42 23.52
N GLN A 220 -0.70 -14.06 23.06
CA GLN A 220 -0.66 -15.41 22.50
C GLN A 220 0.23 -15.51 21.25
N LEU A 221 0.25 -14.47 20.43
CA LEU A 221 1.10 -14.36 19.24
C LEU A 221 2.57 -14.01 19.56
N GLY A 222 2.91 -13.86 20.84
CA GLY A 222 4.25 -13.50 21.32
C GLY A 222 4.67 -12.10 20.88
N ILE A 223 3.73 -11.18 20.66
CA ILE A 223 4.02 -9.82 20.22
C ILE A 223 4.75 -9.04 21.30
N VAL A 224 4.35 -9.21 22.56
CA VAL A 224 4.98 -8.55 23.70
C VAL A 224 6.47 -8.91 23.79
N ALA A 225 6.80 -10.20 23.69
CA ALA A 225 8.18 -10.66 23.67
C ALA A 225 8.99 -10.07 22.51
N LYS A 226 8.41 -10.03 21.29
CA LYS A 226 9.04 -9.42 20.12
C LYS A 226 9.31 -7.93 20.33
N LEU A 227 8.39 -7.19 20.95
CA LEU A 227 8.57 -5.77 21.26
C LEU A 227 9.70 -5.54 22.28
N CYS A 228 9.85 -6.39 23.30
CA CYS A 228 11.01 -6.36 24.18
C CYS A 228 12.32 -6.58 23.40
N LEU A 229 12.34 -7.54 22.47
CA LEU A 229 13.50 -7.78 21.61
C LEU A 229 13.81 -6.60 20.68
N VAL A 230 12.81 -5.88 20.19
CA VAL A 230 13.00 -4.65 19.38
C VAL A 230 13.79 -3.59 20.16
N ILE A 231 13.52 -3.44 21.46
CA ILE A 231 14.21 -2.48 22.31
C ILE A 231 15.71 -2.81 22.43
N GLN A 232 16.03 -4.10 22.49
CA GLN A 232 17.41 -4.59 22.65
C GLN A 232 18.19 -4.61 21.33
N ALA A 233 17.53 -4.95 20.23
CA ALA A 233 18.17 -5.03 18.92
C ALA A 233 18.73 -3.67 18.47
N GLU A 234 19.71 -3.68 17.56
CA GLU A 234 20.23 -2.47 16.91
C GLU A 234 19.21 -1.90 15.89
N CYS A 235 18.14 -1.32 16.44
CA CYS A 235 17.06 -0.68 15.70
C CYS A 235 17.14 0.84 15.88
N GLY A 236 16.62 1.61 14.91
CA GLY A 236 16.61 3.08 15.02
C GLY A 236 15.73 3.58 16.17
N ASP A 237 16.14 4.65 16.84
CA ASP A 237 15.56 5.14 18.10
C ASP A 237 14.05 5.32 18.08
N ASN A 238 13.51 5.92 17.01
CA ASN A 238 12.06 6.09 16.85
C ASN A 238 11.29 4.76 16.89
N THR A 239 11.91 3.66 16.48
CA THR A 239 11.26 2.33 16.46
C THR A 239 11.26 1.71 17.84
N LYS A 240 12.39 1.83 18.55
CA LYS A 240 12.51 1.43 19.95
C LYS A 240 11.53 2.21 20.82
N GLU A 241 11.36 3.51 20.53
CA GLU A 241 10.42 4.36 21.25
C GLU A 241 8.98 3.93 21.05
N LYS A 242 8.57 3.64 19.81
CA LYS A 242 7.22 3.10 19.57
C LYS A 242 7.01 1.74 20.23
N ALA A 243 8.02 0.87 20.26
CA ALA A 243 7.93 -0.37 21.00
C ALA A 243 7.77 -0.15 22.52
N ARG A 244 8.53 0.80 23.10
CA ARG A 244 8.39 1.20 24.51
C ARG A 244 7.01 1.75 24.83
N GLU A 245 6.49 2.66 24.00
CA GLU A 245 5.15 3.22 24.17
C GLU A 245 4.09 2.11 24.23
N VAL A 246 4.16 1.12 23.34
CA VAL A 246 3.21 -0.01 23.36
C VAL A 246 3.29 -0.81 24.66
N LEU A 247 4.50 -1.14 25.11
CA LEU A 247 4.71 -1.90 26.35
C LEU A 247 4.19 -1.12 27.57
N LYS A 248 4.48 0.19 27.65
CA LYS A 248 4.00 1.05 28.75
C LYS A 248 2.48 1.16 28.77
N LEU A 249 1.85 1.37 27.60
CA LEU A 249 0.39 1.53 27.48
C LEU A 249 -0.38 0.36 28.11
N HIS A 250 0.13 -0.87 27.97
CA HIS A 250 -0.58 -2.09 28.37
C HIS A 250 0.15 -2.89 29.46
N ALA A 251 1.07 -2.25 30.19
CA ALA A 251 1.90 -2.88 31.23
C ALA A 251 1.07 -3.66 32.26
N ARG A 252 -0.05 -3.08 32.72
CA ARG A 252 -0.93 -3.70 33.72
C ARG A 252 -1.52 -5.04 33.26
N VAL A 253 -1.79 -5.17 31.97
CA VAL A 253 -2.38 -6.38 31.37
C VAL A 253 -1.29 -7.40 31.09
N TRP A 254 -0.12 -6.96 30.61
CA TRP A 254 0.90 -7.86 30.09
C TRP A 254 1.90 -8.32 31.15
N MET A 255 2.31 -7.50 32.12
CA MET A 255 3.36 -7.86 33.09
C MET A 255 3.03 -9.10 33.93
N ASN A 256 1.75 -9.39 34.15
CA ASN A 256 1.30 -10.54 34.91
C ASN A 256 0.99 -11.76 34.03
N SER A 257 1.27 -11.68 32.73
CA SER A 257 0.95 -12.76 31.80
C SER A 257 1.96 -13.91 31.91
N PRO A 258 1.50 -15.16 32.10
CA PRO A 258 2.38 -16.32 32.15
C PRO A 258 3.05 -16.61 30.80
N CYS A 259 2.57 -16.01 29.70
CA CYS A 259 3.13 -16.20 28.36
C CYS A 259 4.35 -15.30 28.08
N ILE A 260 4.74 -14.42 29.01
CA ILE A 260 5.95 -13.60 28.86
C ILE A 260 7.11 -14.29 29.59
N PRO A 261 8.20 -14.64 28.87
CA PRO A 261 9.41 -15.18 29.49
C PRO A 261 9.95 -14.25 30.59
N SER A 262 10.29 -14.79 31.76
CA SER A 262 10.72 -14.00 32.93
C SER A 262 11.96 -13.15 32.66
N ASN A 263 12.86 -13.61 31.77
CA ASN A 263 14.03 -12.86 31.34
C ASN A 263 13.69 -11.62 30.49
N LEU A 264 12.47 -11.51 29.98
CA LEU A 264 12.01 -10.32 29.24
C LEU A 264 11.34 -9.28 30.13
N LEU A 265 10.96 -9.64 31.37
CA LEU A 265 10.38 -8.71 32.34
C LEU A 265 11.38 -7.63 32.78
N SER A 266 12.68 -7.95 32.83
CA SER A 266 13.73 -6.98 33.12
C SER A 266 13.91 -5.92 32.02
N TYR A 267 13.40 -6.18 30.81
CA TYR A 267 13.44 -5.25 29.68
C TYR A 267 12.16 -4.44 29.53
N TYR A 268 11.18 -4.64 30.42
CA TYR A 268 9.97 -3.84 30.44
C TYR A 268 10.36 -2.40 30.80
N PRO A 269 9.93 -1.40 30.01
CA PRO A 269 10.30 -0.03 30.29
C PRO A 269 9.60 0.45 31.56
N SER A 270 10.36 1.05 32.47
CA SER A 270 9.88 1.65 33.72
C SER A 270 8.95 2.85 33.52
#